data_AF-A0A6C0D994-F1
#
_entry.id   AF-A0A6C0D994-F1
#
_cell.length_a   1.000
_cell.length_b   1.000
_cell.length_c   1.000
_cell.angle_alpha   90.00
_cell.angle_beta   90.00
_cell.angle_gamma   90.00
#
_symmetry.space_group_name_H-M   'P 1'
#
loop_
_entity.id
_entity.type
_entity.pdbx_description
1 polymer ?
#
loop_
_entity_poly.entity_id
_entity_poly.type
_entity_poly.pdbx_seq_one_letter_code
_entity_poly.pdbx_strand_id
1 'polypeptide(L)'
;MASLLTKEEKKMADLAAKKARMQAKLVAKARMQGKLVAKEAAKKAAKKARMRAKLVAKEAKEVAKEARMRAKEARMVERLIEKKQRRDAIILFRQQARDEKMVLKEQERAAKIEAKNVAKIELKNNAINRMRRVKDEMPPEFSVNQFCEKYIQLFGRINPYKGTPILEGDKYDVYAGIRGLLYELSPSSTQHWFQYGKKKSGEEIGPWFFANKELALVNNAYEWNTSTTAQKSAQRRHRGMWTSLPPDSRATYDANLFGPIPDEATLEQASVGRKIGRRGSGGIRNDTNVIVSEV
;
A
#
# COMPACT_ATOMS: atom_id res chain seq x y z
N MET A 1 -146.28 25.77 -23.06
CA MET A 1 -145.65 24.53 -23.56
C MET A 1 -144.24 24.39 -22.96
N ALA A 2 -144.12 23.91 -21.71
CA ALA A 2 -142.88 24.00 -20.93
C ALA A 2 -142.44 22.68 -20.24
N SER A 3 -142.85 21.50 -20.74
CA SER A 3 -142.62 20.21 -20.02
C SER A 3 -141.89 19.11 -20.79
N LEU A 4 -141.24 19.41 -21.94
CA LEU A 4 -140.51 18.42 -22.75
C LEU A 4 -138.98 18.54 -22.68
N LEU A 5 -138.43 19.63 -22.14
CA LEU A 5 -136.98 19.89 -22.07
C LEU A 5 -136.24 19.17 -20.91
N THR A 6 -136.94 18.65 -19.90
CA THR A 6 -136.30 18.13 -18.66
C THR A 6 -135.94 16.64 -18.67
N LYS A 7 -136.36 15.88 -19.68
CA LYS A 7 -136.09 14.41 -19.78
C LYS A 7 -134.77 14.08 -20.49
N GLU A 8 -134.32 14.93 -21.42
CA GLU A 8 -133.07 14.73 -22.15
C GLU A 8 -131.83 15.12 -21.32
N GLU A 9 -131.93 16.19 -20.52
CA GLU A 9 -130.85 16.63 -19.63
C GLU A 9 -130.52 15.58 -18.54
N LYS A 10 -131.53 14.87 -18.00
CA LYS A 10 -131.30 13.76 -17.06
C LYS A 10 -130.59 12.57 -17.70
N LYS A 11 -130.92 12.21 -18.95
CA LYS A 11 -130.24 11.13 -19.68
C LYS A 11 -128.80 11.50 -20.01
N MET A 12 -128.54 12.75 -20.39
CA MET A 12 -127.18 13.26 -20.63
C MET A 12 -126.33 13.29 -19.35
N ALA A 13 -126.91 13.70 -18.22
CA ALA A 13 -126.24 13.68 -16.92
C ALA A 13 -125.89 12.25 -16.46
N ASP A 14 -126.79 11.28 -16.64
CA ASP A 14 -126.53 9.87 -16.31
C ASP A 14 -125.44 9.26 -17.20
N LEU A 15 -125.41 9.61 -18.49
CA LEU A 15 -124.39 9.14 -19.43
C LEU A 15 -123.01 9.77 -19.12
N ALA A 16 -122.99 11.04 -18.71
CA ALA A 16 -121.80 11.72 -18.21
C ALA A 16 -121.29 11.11 -16.89
N ALA A 17 -122.19 10.83 -15.94
CA ALA A 17 -121.84 10.16 -14.68
C ALA A 17 -121.32 8.73 -14.90
N LYS A 18 -121.88 8.00 -15.87
CA LYS A 18 -121.43 6.65 -16.25
C LYS A 18 -120.06 6.67 -16.93
N LYS A 19 -119.81 7.65 -17.81
CA LYS A 19 -118.49 7.91 -18.40
C LYS A 19 -117.47 8.29 -17.33
N ALA A 20 -117.81 9.19 -16.40
CA ALA A 20 -116.93 9.59 -15.30
C ALA A 20 -116.57 8.41 -14.37
N ARG A 21 -117.52 7.53 -14.04
CA ARG A 21 -117.25 6.29 -13.28
C ARG A 21 -116.35 5.31 -14.04
N MET A 22 -116.53 5.17 -15.35
CA MET A 22 -115.67 4.33 -16.18
C MET A 22 -114.25 4.89 -16.25
N GLN A 23 -114.11 6.20 -16.42
CA GLN A 23 -112.84 6.91 -16.46
C GLN A 23 -112.10 6.83 -15.11
N ALA A 24 -112.83 6.97 -13.98
CA ALA A 24 -112.28 6.76 -12.64
C ALA A 24 -111.80 5.31 -12.42
N LYS A 25 -112.52 4.30 -12.93
CA LYS A 25 -112.07 2.90 -12.90
C LYS A 25 -110.81 2.68 -13.73
N LEU A 26 -110.70 3.30 -14.91
CA LEU A 26 -109.50 3.23 -15.75
C LEU A 26 -108.29 3.90 -15.07
N VAL A 27 -108.48 5.06 -14.44
CA VAL A 27 -107.43 5.76 -13.67
C VAL A 27 -107.00 4.94 -12.46
N ALA A 28 -107.95 4.30 -11.75
CA ALA A 28 -107.62 3.41 -10.63
C ALA A 28 -106.84 2.17 -11.09
N LYS A 29 -107.21 1.57 -12.22
CA LYS A 29 -106.51 0.42 -12.82
C LYS A 29 -105.10 0.81 -13.30
N ALA A 30 -104.95 1.99 -13.91
CA ALA A 30 -103.65 2.54 -14.30
C ALA A 30 -102.76 2.83 -13.08
N ARG A 31 -103.31 3.36 -11.98
CA ARG A 31 -102.58 3.53 -10.71
C ARG A 31 -102.12 2.20 -10.11
N MET A 32 -102.95 1.16 -10.16
CA MET A 32 -102.59 -0.18 -9.69
C MET A 32 -101.47 -0.81 -10.53
N GLN A 33 -101.56 -0.71 -11.86
CA GLN A 33 -100.49 -1.16 -12.75
C GLN A 33 -99.19 -0.36 -12.52
N GLY A 34 -99.27 0.96 -12.37
CA GLY A 34 -98.12 1.80 -12.03
C GLY A 34 -97.45 1.39 -10.72
N LYS A 35 -98.22 1.06 -9.67
CA LYS A 35 -97.70 0.54 -8.39
C LYS A 35 -97.00 -0.82 -8.54
N LEU A 36 -97.55 -1.73 -9.36
CA LEU A 36 -96.93 -3.03 -9.60
C LEU A 36 -95.62 -2.91 -10.38
N VAL A 37 -95.60 -2.08 -11.42
CA VAL A 37 -94.38 -1.80 -12.22
C VAL A 37 -93.31 -1.12 -11.35
N ALA A 38 -93.68 -0.15 -10.50
CA ALA A 38 -92.75 0.48 -9.57
C ALA A 38 -92.18 -0.51 -8.54
N LYS A 39 -93.01 -1.42 -8.02
CA LYS A 39 -92.57 -2.47 -7.07
C LYS A 39 -91.61 -3.47 -7.74
N GLU A 40 -91.85 -3.81 -9.01
CA GLU A 40 -90.97 -4.71 -9.76
C GLU A 40 -89.64 -4.02 -10.13
N ALA A 41 -89.69 -2.74 -10.53
CA ALA A 41 -88.50 -1.92 -10.78
C ALA A 41 -87.65 -1.78 -9.51
N ALA A 42 -88.27 -1.53 -8.35
CA ALA A 42 -87.58 -1.46 -7.07
C ALA A 42 -86.91 -2.80 -6.69
N LYS A 43 -87.59 -3.94 -6.92
CA LYS A 43 -87.00 -5.28 -6.71
C LYS A 43 -85.79 -5.54 -7.62
N LYS A 44 -85.88 -5.18 -8.90
CA LYS A 44 -84.76 -5.31 -9.86
C LYS A 44 -83.60 -4.40 -9.47
N ALA A 45 -83.86 -3.16 -9.07
CA ALA A 45 -82.86 -2.22 -8.58
C ALA A 45 -82.16 -2.74 -7.31
N ALA A 46 -82.91 -3.24 -6.33
CA ALA A 46 -82.36 -3.83 -5.11
C ALA A 46 -81.50 -5.08 -5.39
N LYS A 47 -81.93 -5.95 -6.32
CA LYS A 47 -81.13 -7.12 -6.74
C LYS A 47 -79.82 -6.70 -7.41
N LYS A 48 -79.85 -5.68 -8.28
CA LYS A 48 -78.66 -5.12 -8.94
C LYS A 48 -77.71 -4.45 -7.93
N ALA A 49 -78.25 -3.70 -6.98
CA ALA A 49 -77.47 -3.08 -5.90
C ALA A 49 -76.79 -4.14 -5.02
N ARG A 50 -77.50 -5.21 -4.65
CA ARG A 50 -76.93 -6.33 -3.88
C ARG A 50 -75.83 -7.08 -4.63
N MET A 51 -76.00 -7.29 -5.93
CA MET A 51 -74.96 -7.88 -6.80
C MET A 51 -73.72 -6.99 -6.87
N ARG A 52 -73.89 -5.68 -7.09
CA ARG A 52 -72.78 -4.71 -7.10
C ARG A 52 -72.05 -4.66 -5.76
N ALA A 53 -72.78 -4.61 -4.65
CA ALA A 53 -72.18 -4.64 -3.31
C ALA A 53 -71.35 -5.91 -3.06
N LYS A 54 -71.81 -7.07 -3.54
CA LYS A 54 -71.05 -8.33 -3.47
C LYS A 54 -69.77 -8.30 -4.31
N LEU A 55 -69.81 -7.72 -5.51
CA LEU A 55 -68.63 -7.58 -6.36
C LEU A 55 -67.60 -6.65 -5.74
N VAL A 56 -68.02 -5.46 -5.28
CA VAL A 56 -67.15 -4.50 -4.57
C VAL A 56 -66.53 -5.12 -3.31
N ALA A 57 -67.32 -5.87 -2.53
CA ALA A 57 -66.79 -6.57 -1.35
C ALA A 57 -65.80 -7.69 -1.70
N LYS A 58 -65.95 -8.34 -2.86
CA LYS A 58 -65.01 -9.36 -3.35
C LYS A 58 -63.71 -8.71 -3.84
N GLU A 59 -63.82 -7.63 -4.61
CA GLU A 59 -62.67 -6.83 -5.08
C GLU A 59 -61.87 -6.26 -3.90
N ALA A 60 -62.55 -5.67 -2.91
CA ALA A 60 -61.89 -5.17 -1.70
C ALA A 60 -61.14 -6.26 -0.93
N LYS A 61 -61.67 -7.49 -0.87
CA LYS A 61 -60.99 -8.63 -0.23
C LYS A 61 -59.76 -9.08 -1.02
N GLU A 62 -59.81 -9.12 -2.34
CA GLU A 62 -58.66 -9.48 -3.16
C GLU A 62 -57.57 -8.40 -3.10
N VAL A 63 -57.92 -7.11 -3.18
CA VAL A 63 -56.98 -6.00 -2.99
C VAL A 63 -56.32 -6.07 -1.61
N ALA A 64 -57.08 -6.37 -0.55
CA ALA A 64 -56.53 -6.51 0.79
C ALA A 64 -55.56 -7.71 0.92
N LYS A 65 -55.85 -8.83 0.24
CA LYS A 65 -54.95 -9.99 0.19
C LYS A 65 -53.66 -9.66 -0.56
N GLU A 66 -53.74 -9.03 -1.73
CA GLU A 66 -52.58 -8.62 -2.51
C GLU A 66 -51.70 -7.63 -1.74
N ALA A 67 -52.30 -6.63 -1.11
CA ALA A 67 -51.59 -5.68 -0.25
C ALA A 67 -50.87 -6.39 0.91
N ARG A 68 -51.51 -7.39 1.52
CA ARG A 68 -50.90 -8.20 2.59
C ARG A 68 -49.74 -9.06 2.08
N MET A 69 -49.83 -9.62 0.87
CA MET A 69 -48.75 -10.39 0.27
C MET A 69 -47.56 -9.50 -0.08
N ARG A 70 -47.79 -8.35 -0.73
CA ARG A 70 -46.73 -7.36 -1.01
C ARG A 70 -46.06 -6.85 0.26
N ALA A 71 -46.81 -6.61 1.33
CA ALA A 71 -46.22 -6.20 2.61
C ALA A 71 -45.34 -7.30 3.24
N LYS A 72 -45.69 -8.58 3.06
CA LYS A 72 -44.85 -9.71 3.50
C LYS A 72 -43.58 -9.83 2.66
N GLU A 73 -43.69 -9.70 1.33
CA GLU A 73 -42.56 -9.72 0.41
C GLU A 73 -41.58 -8.58 0.69
N ALA A 74 -42.09 -7.36 0.86
CA ALA A 74 -41.27 -6.19 1.21
C ALA A 74 -40.48 -6.41 2.52
N ARG A 75 -41.13 -6.94 3.56
CA ARG A 75 -40.46 -7.29 4.83
C ARG A 75 -39.40 -8.38 4.66
N MET A 76 -39.61 -9.35 3.77
CA MET A 76 -38.63 -10.40 3.51
C MET A 76 -37.40 -9.83 2.79
N VAL A 77 -37.62 -8.97 1.79
CA VAL A 77 -36.55 -8.27 1.07
C VAL A 77 -35.74 -7.37 2.01
N GLU A 78 -36.41 -6.59 2.86
CA GLU A 78 -35.75 -5.72 3.85
C GLU A 78 -34.85 -6.53 4.80
N ARG A 79 -35.33 -7.67 5.32
CA ARG A 79 -34.51 -8.58 6.14
C ARG A 79 -33.30 -9.13 5.40
N LEU A 80 -33.44 -9.44 4.11
CA LEU A 80 -32.32 -9.92 3.29
C LEU A 80 -31.27 -8.83 3.07
N ILE A 81 -31.71 -7.58 2.83
CA ILE A 81 -30.82 -6.42 2.70
C ILE A 81 -30.06 -6.18 4.00
N GLU A 82 -30.76 -6.15 5.14
CA GLU A 82 -30.14 -5.94 6.46
C GLU A 82 -29.12 -7.05 6.77
N LYS A 83 -29.45 -8.31 6.47
CA LYS A 83 -28.54 -9.45 6.65
C LYS A 83 -27.30 -9.34 5.76
N LYS A 84 -27.46 -8.85 4.52
CA LYS A 84 -26.34 -8.62 3.60
C LYS A 84 -25.44 -7.49 4.11
N GLN A 85 -26.02 -6.35 4.49
CA GLN A 85 -25.28 -5.21 5.05
C GLN A 85 -24.49 -5.60 6.31
N ARG A 86 -25.08 -6.40 7.21
CA ARG A 86 -24.36 -6.92 8.40
C ARG A 86 -23.18 -7.81 8.02
N ARG A 87 -23.33 -8.68 7.01
CA ARG A 87 -22.22 -9.53 6.53
C ARG A 87 -21.12 -8.69 5.91
N ASP A 88 -21.47 -7.72 5.08
CA ASP A 88 -20.51 -6.85 4.41
C ASP A 88 -19.74 -5.99 5.43
N ALA A 89 -20.42 -5.48 6.47
CA ALA A 89 -19.78 -4.76 7.57
C ALA A 89 -18.78 -5.64 8.35
N ILE A 90 -19.12 -6.90 8.62
CA ILE A 90 -18.21 -7.85 9.28
C ILE A 90 -16.98 -8.14 8.40
N ILE A 91 -17.17 -8.30 7.09
CA ILE A 91 -16.08 -8.52 6.14
C ILE A 91 -15.16 -7.30 6.11
N LEU A 92 -15.73 -6.10 6.01
CA LEU A 92 -14.99 -4.84 5.99
C LEU A 92 -14.18 -4.64 7.28
N PHE A 93 -14.79 -4.89 8.45
CA PHE A 93 -14.10 -4.79 9.74
C PHE A 93 -12.93 -5.78 9.84
N ARG A 94 -13.13 -7.03 9.39
CA ARG A 94 -12.05 -8.04 9.35
C ARG A 94 -10.94 -7.64 8.37
N GLN A 95 -11.28 -6.99 7.26
CA GLN A 95 -10.31 -6.52 6.30
C GLN A 95 -9.49 -5.36 6.88
N GLN A 96 -10.15 -4.36 7.49
CA GLN A 96 -9.47 -3.26 8.19
C GLN A 96 -8.52 -3.77 9.27
N ALA A 97 -8.96 -4.71 10.12
CA ALA A 97 -8.10 -5.30 11.14
C ALA A 97 -6.90 -6.08 10.56
N ARG A 98 -7.03 -6.69 9.37
CA ARG A 98 -5.91 -7.34 8.67
C ARG A 98 -4.96 -6.31 8.08
N ASP A 99 -5.48 -5.26 7.48
CA ASP A 99 -4.70 -4.20 6.84
C ASP A 99 -3.91 -3.43 7.90
N GLU A 100 -4.53 -3.04 9.03
CA GLU A 100 -3.86 -2.45 10.20
C GLU A 100 -2.72 -3.33 10.72
N LYS A 101 -2.95 -4.65 10.82
CA LYS A 101 -1.92 -5.60 11.24
C LYS A 101 -0.75 -5.69 10.23
N MET A 102 -1.02 -5.55 8.95
CA MET A 102 0.02 -5.54 7.91
C MET A 102 0.84 -4.25 7.98
N VAL A 103 0.18 -3.10 8.13
CA VAL A 103 0.84 -1.79 8.30
C VAL A 103 1.75 -1.79 9.53
N LEU A 104 1.28 -2.28 10.68
CA LEU A 104 2.11 -2.38 11.89
C LEU A 104 3.35 -3.25 11.66
N LYS A 105 3.20 -4.40 10.98
CA LYS A 105 4.34 -5.27 10.65
C LYS A 105 5.33 -4.60 9.71
N GLU A 106 4.87 -3.79 8.76
CA GLU A 106 5.73 -3.04 7.85
C GLU A 106 6.47 -1.93 8.60
N GLN A 107 5.80 -1.20 9.49
CA GLN A 107 6.43 -0.21 10.36
C GLN A 107 7.48 -0.83 11.27
N GLU A 108 7.21 -1.97 11.90
CA GLU A 108 8.20 -2.69 12.70
C GLU A 108 9.41 -3.15 11.87
N ARG A 109 9.18 -3.60 10.63
CA ARG A 109 10.26 -4.01 9.73
C ARG A 109 11.11 -2.81 9.30
N ALA A 110 10.47 -1.69 8.95
CA ALA A 110 11.14 -0.44 8.60
C ALA A 110 11.98 0.08 9.78
N ALA A 111 11.41 0.15 10.98
CA ALA A 111 12.14 0.55 12.18
C ALA A 111 13.34 -0.36 12.50
N LYS A 112 13.20 -1.68 12.30
CA LYS A 112 14.32 -2.63 12.46
C LYS A 112 15.43 -2.41 11.42
N ILE A 113 15.08 -2.05 10.19
CA ILE A 113 16.07 -1.74 9.14
C ILE A 113 16.78 -0.44 9.48
N GLU A 114 16.04 0.59 9.88
CA GLU A 114 16.57 1.89 10.28
C GLU A 114 17.53 1.76 11.47
N ALA A 115 17.12 1.07 12.54
CA ALA A 115 17.98 0.82 13.71
C ALA A 115 19.29 0.10 13.33
N LYS A 116 19.24 -0.86 12.40
CA LYS A 116 20.45 -1.53 11.88
C LYS A 116 21.34 -0.58 11.08
N ASN A 117 20.75 0.33 10.31
CA ASN A 117 21.50 1.33 9.55
C ASN A 117 22.18 2.34 10.47
N VAL A 118 21.47 2.85 11.49
CA VAL A 118 22.03 3.75 12.51
C VAL A 118 23.21 3.08 13.21
N ALA A 119 23.03 1.85 13.70
CA ALA A 119 24.12 1.11 14.35
C ALA A 119 25.33 0.89 13.42
N LYS A 120 25.10 0.64 12.13
CA LYS A 120 26.17 0.50 11.13
C LYS A 120 26.93 1.80 10.93
N ILE A 121 26.23 2.93 10.88
CA ILE A 121 26.81 4.27 10.73
C ILE A 121 27.64 4.62 11.98
N GLU A 122 27.11 4.38 13.18
CA GLU A 122 27.84 4.61 14.44
C GLU A 122 29.12 3.77 14.51
N LEU A 123 29.06 2.48 14.15
CA LEU A 123 30.25 1.63 14.09
C LEU A 123 31.30 2.15 13.12
N LYS A 124 30.89 2.60 11.92
CA LYS A 124 31.79 3.22 10.93
C LYS A 124 32.42 4.51 11.49
N ASN A 125 31.62 5.38 12.10
CA ASN A 125 32.10 6.63 12.68
C ASN A 125 33.07 6.39 13.84
N ASN A 126 32.79 5.41 14.70
CA ASN A 126 33.70 5.02 15.78
C ASN A 126 35.03 4.48 15.24
N ALA A 127 35.00 3.68 14.17
CA ALA A 127 36.22 3.20 13.50
C ALA A 127 37.02 4.38 12.92
N ILE A 128 36.35 5.31 12.22
CA ILE A 128 36.98 6.52 11.65
C ILE A 128 37.59 7.39 12.75
N ASN A 129 36.88 7.62 13.86
CA ASN A 129 37.35 8.45 14.97
C ASN A 129 38.60 7.87 15.64
N ARG A 130 38.65 6.54 15.80
CA ARG A 130 39.87 5.86 16.27
C ARG A 130 41.05 6.10 15.33
N MET A 131 40.83 5.96 14.03
CA MET A 131 41.89 6.15 13.03
C MET A 131 42.36 7.59 12.95
N ARG A 132 41.44 8.56 13.10
CA ARG A 132 41.79 9.99 13.23
C ARG A 132 42.68 10.21 14.44
N ARG A 133 42.33 9.62 15.59
CA ARG A 133 43.16 9.75 16.79
C ARG A 133 44.54 9.14 16.62
N VAL A 134 44.67 7.99 15.95
CA VAL A 134 45.99 7.44 15.62
C VAL A 134 46.76 8.40 14.73
N LYS A 135 46.14 8.89 13.64
CA LYS A 135 46.73 9.85 12.69
C LYS A 135 47.36 11.05 13.40
N ASP A 136 46.64 11.63 14.36
CA ASP A 136 47.08 12.83 15.09
C ASP A 136 48.33 12.58 15.96
N GLU A 137 48.64 11.32 16.28
CA GLU A 137 49.82 10.92 17.05
C GLU A 137 50.92 10.26 16.19
N MET A 138 50.72 10.15 14.88
CA MET A 138 51.73 9.62 13.97
C MET A 138 52.73 10.70 13.54
N PRO A 139 54.02 10.35 13.37
CA PRO A 139 54.96 11.23 12.69
C PRO A 139 54.53 11.49 11.23
N PRO A 140 55.08 12.53 10.57
CA PRO A 140 54.74 12.87 9.18
C PRO A 140 54.86 11.70 8.21
N GLU A 141 55.89 10.87 8.40
CA GLU A 141 56.10 9.63 7.66
C GLU A 141 56.14 8.43 8.61
N PHE A 142 55.43 7.37 8.27
CA PHE A 142 55.38 6.16 9.10
C PHE A 142 55.24 4.87 8.30
N SER A 143 55.67 3.77 8.92
CA SER A 143 55.43 2.42 8.42
C SER A 143 54.09 1.86 8.91
N VAL A 144 53.55 0.88 8.18
CA VAL A 144 52.32 0.18 8.57
C VAL A 144 52.43 -0.49 9.94
N ASN A 145 53.61 -0.98 10.32
CA ASN A 145 53.83 -1.62 11.61
C ASN A 145 53.76 -0.60 12.75
N GLN A 146 54.43 0.55 12.61
CA GLN A 146 54.34 1.65 13.57
C GLN A 146 52.89 2.11 13.75
N PHE A 147 52.12 2.19 12.65
CA PHE A 147 50.70 2.53 12.73
C PHE A 147 49.90 1.48 13.53
N CYS A 148 50.09 0.19 13.25
CA CYS A 148 49.42 -0.87 13.98
C CYS A 148 49.78 -0.88 15.47
N GLU A 149 51.07 -0.71 15.79
CA GLU A 149 51.56 -0.64 17.17
C GLU A 149 50.97 0.56 17.89
N LYS A 150 50.93 1.74 17.24
CA LYS A 150 50.33 2.94 17.82
C LYS A 150 48.84 2.77 18.07
N TYR A 151 48.12 2.13 17.15
CA TYR A 151 46.71 1.79 17.35
C TYR A 151 46.52 0.90 18.59
N ILE A 152 47.31 -0.17 18.70
CA ILE A 152 47.22 -1.12 19.83
C ILE A 152 47.63 -0.44 21.15
N GLN A 153 48.61 0.47 21.12
CA GLN A 153 49.00 1.28 22.28
C GLN A 153 47.84 2.14 22.78
N LEU A 154 47.08 2.77 21.87
CA LEU A 154 46.01 3.70 22.23
C LEU A 154 44.71 3.01 22.64
N PHE A 155 44.38 1.87 22.02
CA PHE A 155 43.07 1.24 22.17
C PHE A 155 43.12 -0.20 22.69
N GLY A 156 44.31 -0.76 22.88
CA GLY A 156 44.49 -2.17 23.18
C GLY A 156 44.19 -3.08 21.98
N ARG A 157 44.09 -4.38 22.25
CA ARG A 157 43.73 -5.40 21.24
C ARG A 157 42.21 -5.43 21.05
N ILE A 158 41.68 -4.40 20.41
CA ILE A 158 40.26 -4.34 20.02
C ILE A 158 40.09 -4.53 18.51
N ASN A 159 38.93 -5.02 18.09
CA ASN A 159 38.56 -5.09 16.69
C ASN A 159 38.36 -3.66 16.13
N PRO A 160 39.11 -3.23 15.10
CA PRO A 160 39.07 -1.84 14.65
C PRO A 160 37.74 -1.41 14.04
N TYR A 161 36.96 -2.36 13.51
CA TYR A 161 35.64 -2.12 12.93
C TYR A 161 34.53 -2.16 13.98
N LYS A 162 34.62 -3.07 14.96
CA LYS A 162 33.55 -3.29 15.96
C LYS A 162 33.77 -2.56 17.28
N GLY A 163 35.01 -2.19 17.61
CA GLY A 163 35.38 -1.63 18.91
C GLY A 163 35.35 -2.63 20.07
N THR A 164 35.10 -3.92 19.79
CA THR A 164 35.03 -4.96 20.83
C THR A 164 36.42 -5.51 21.15
N PRO A 165 36.72 -5.82 22.42
CA PRO A 165 37.94 -6.54 22.80
C PRO A 165 38.08 -7.86 22.03
N ILE A 166 39.32 -8.21 21.70
CA ILE A 166 39.68 -9.51 21.12
C ILE A 166 40.18 -10.36 22.29
N LEU A 167 39.48 -11.47 22.55
CA LEU A 167 39.78 -12.33 23.68
C LEU A 167 40.94 -13.26 23.38
N GLU A 168 41.56 -13.78 24.43
CA GLU A 168 42.60 -14.79 24.30
C GLU A 168 42.01 -16.07 23.68
N GLY A 169 42.63 -16.55 22.59
CA GLY A 169 42.10 -17.67 21.78
C GLY A 169 41.28 -17.27 20.55
N ASP A 170 40.92 -15.99 20.39
CA ASP A 170 40.27 -15.52 19.16
C ASP A 170 41.22 -15.62 17.95
N LYS A 171 40.74 -16.21 16.85
CA LYS A 171 41.47 -16.30 15.58
C LYS A 171 41.52 -14.99 14.78
N TYR A 172 41.09 -13.88 15.39
CA TYR A 172 41.00 -12.59 14.70
C TYR A 172 42.39 -11.93 14.59
N ASP A 173 42.87 -11.74 13.36
CA ASP A 173 44.10 -10.99 13.10
C ASP A 173 43.85 -9.48 13.24
N VAL A 174 44.16 -8.96 14.43
CA VAL A 174 44.03 -7.54 14.75
C VAL A 174 44.85 -6.65 13.82
N TYR A 175 46.07 -7.07 13.46
CA TYR A 175 46.94 -6.30 12.59
C TYR A 175 46.35 -6.25 11.18
N ALA A 176 45.80 -7.34 10.65
CA ALA A 176 45.10 -7.32 9.37
C ALA A 176 43.89 -6.41 9.39
N GLY A 177 43.12 -6.40 10.49
CA GLY A 177 42.00 -5.47 10.67
C GLY A 177 42.44 -4.01 10.62
N ILE A 178 43.49 -3.65 11.35
CA ILE A 178 44.00 -2.27 11.42
C ILE A 178 44.53 -1.84 10.05
N ARG A 179 45.31 -2.71 9.40
CA ARG A 179 45.80 -2.49 8.03
C ARG A 179 44.65 -2.27 7.06
N GLY A 180 43.63 -3.12 7.09
CA GLY A 180 42.45 -2.97 6.24
C GLY A 180 41.83 -1.59 6.38
N LEU A 181 41.64 -1.12 7.60
CA LEU A 181 41.07 0.20 7.85
C LEU A 181 42.00 1.35 7.40
N LEU A 182 43.32 1.22 7.57
CA LEU A 182 44.31 2.16 7.02
C LEU A 182 44.18 2.28 5.49
N TYR A 183 44.08 1.15 4.79
CA TYR A 183 43.88 1.09 3.35
C TYR A 183 42.51 1.61 2.91
N GLU A 184 41.46 1.44 3.70
CA GLU A 184 40.13 1.98 3.40
C GLU A 184 40.03 3.50 3.56
N LEU A 185 40.92 4.11 4.34
CA LEU A 185 40.99 5.56 4.61
C LEU A 185 42.09 6.28 3.81
N SER A 186 42.55 5.65 2.72
CA SER A 186 43.64 6.14 1.90
C SER A 186 43.29 6.13 0.41
N PRO A 187 43.18 7.29 -0.27
CA PRO A 187 42.86 7.34 -1.70
C PRO A 187 43.90 6.62 -2.58
N SER A 188 45.14 6.44 -2.10
CA SER A 188 46.19 5.67 -2.79
C SER A 188 45.89 4.16 -2.91
N SER A 189 44.87 3.64 -2.21
CA SER A 189 44.56 2.22 -2.09
C SER A 189 43.33 1.83 -2.89
N THR A 190 43.37 0.68 -3.56
CA THR A 190 42.19 0.11 -4.21
C THR A 190 41.05 -0.22 -3.22
N GLN A 191 41.35 -0.47 -1.93
CA GLN A 191 40.30 -0.73 -0.92
C GLN A 191 39.51 0.53 -0.54
N HIS A 192 40.06 1.71 -0.82
CA HIS A 192 39.37 2.97 -0.64
C HIS A 192 38.23 3.15 -1.64
N TRP A 193 38.44 2.68 -2.87
CA TRP A 193 37.49 2.80 -3.98
C TRP A 193 36.60 1.58 -4.15
N PHE A 194 37.05 0.40 -3.69
CA PHE A 194 36.33 -0.85 -3.88
C PHE A 194 36.09 -1.57 -2.55
N GLN A 195 34.86 -2.04 -2.34
CA GLN A 195 34.50 -2.95 -1.25
C GLN A 195 34.04 -4.30 -1.81
N TYR A 196 34.73 -5.38 -1.44
CA TYR A 196 34.41 -6.74 -1.90
C TYR A 196 34.28 -6.88 -3.43
N GLY A 197 35.07 -6.10 -4.18
CA GLY A 197 35.03 -6.09 -5.64
C GLY A 197 34.01 -5.14 -6.27
N LYS A 198 33.11 -4.53 -5.48
CA LYS A 198 32.18 -3.49 -5.94
C LYS A 198 32.79 -2.11 -5.73
N LYS A 199 32.59 -1.20 -6.69
CA LYS A 199 32.93 0.21 -6.55
C LYS A 199 32.08 0.83 -5.43
N LYS A 200 32.72 1.51 -4.49
CA LYS A 200 32.05 2.23 -3.40
C LYS A 200 31.37 3.47 -3.98
N SER A 201 30.14 3.75 -3.55
CA SER A 201 29.44 5.00 -3.87
C SER A 201 29.70 6.07 -2.81
N GLY A 202 29.34 7.33 -3.07
CA GLY A 202 29.76 8.50 -2.27
C GLY A 202 29.73 8.33 -0.75
N GLU A 203 28.66 7.79 -0.18
CA GLU A 203 28.52 7.58 1.29
C GLU A 203 29.39 6.43 1.83
N GLU A 204 29.79 5.49 0.98
CA GLU A 204 30.63 4.35 1.33
C GLU A 204 32.11 4.71 1.36
N ILE A 205 32.52 5.72 0.59
CA ILE A 205 33.89 6.24 0.56
C ILE A 205 34.25 6.84 1.93
N GLY A 206 35.39 6.42 2.47
CA GLY A 206 35.90 6.93 3.75
C GLY A 206 36.54 8.31 3.60
N PRO A 207 36.79 9.03 4.71
CA PRO A 207 37.62 10.23 4.67
C PRO A 207 39.06 9.91 4.25
N TRP A 208 39.75 10.92 3.71
CA TRP A 208 41.15 10.81 3.30
C TRP A 208 42.05 11.19 4.45
N PHE A 209 42.65 10.20 5.11
CA PHE A 209 43.54 10.45 6.25
C PHE A 209 45.00 10.19 5.93
N PHE A 210 45.26 9.27 5.01
CA PHE A 210 46.61 8.79 4.74
C PHE A 210 46.82 8.64 3.25
N ALA A 211 48.04 8.83 2.80
CA ALA A 211 48.45 8.53 1.44
C ALA A 211 49.74 7.71 1.44
N ASN A 212 49.93 6.96 0.37
CA ASN A 212 51.17 6.25 0.11
C ASN A 212 51.51 6.44 -1.38
N LYS A 213 52.49 7.30 -1.65
CA LYS A 213 52.87 7.70 -3.00
C LYS A 213 53.29 6.51 -3.85
N GLU A 214 54.13 5.63 -3.32
CA GLU A 214 54.60 4.46 -4.05
C GLU A 214 53.45 3.50 -4.37
N LEU A 215 52.53 3.28 -3.42
CA LEU A 215 51.34 2.46 -3.63
C LEU A 215 50.42 3.06 -4.69
N ALA A 216 50.21 4.37 -4.68
CA ALA A 216 49.44 5.09 -5.69
C ALA A 216 50.06 4.94 -7.08
N LEU A 217 51.38 5.12 -7.20
CA LEU A 217 52.11 4.93 -8.46
C LEU A 217 51.98 3.49 -8.98
N VAL A 218 52.13 2.49 -8.11
CA VAL A 218 51.94 1.08 -8.49
C VAL A 218 50.50 0.85 -8.93
N ASN A 219 49.50 1.31 -8.16
CA ASN A 219 48.10 1.10 -8.54
C ASN A 219 47.76 1.80 -9.87
N ASN A 220 48.29 3.00 -10.11
CA ASN A 220 48.11 3.72 -11.36
C ASN A 220 48.76 3.00 -12.55
N ALA A 221 49.97 2.46 -12.38
CA ALA A 221 50.67 1.69 -13.41
C ALA A 221 49.91 0.40 -13.81
N TYR A 222 49.05 -0.11 -12.93
CA TYR A 222 48.17 -1.25 -13.19
C TYR A 222 46.70 -0.81 -13.36
N GLU A 223 46.44 0.46 -13.70
CA GLU A 223 45.10 1.01 -13.98
C GLU A 223 44.08 0.71 -12.89
N TRP A 224 44.54 0.58 -11.64
CA TRP A 224 43.71 0.23 -10.50
C TRP A 224 42.94 -1.08 -10.67
N ASN A 225 43.38 -1.97 -11.57
CA ASN A 225 42.74 -3.25 -11.86
C ASN A 225 42.93 -4.29 -10.75
N THR A 226 42.35 -5.48 -10.93
CA THR A 226 42.55 -6.59 -9.99
C THR A 226 44.03 -6.99 -9.89
N SER A 227 44.47 -7.25 -8.67
CA SER A 227 45.86 -7.57 -8.37
C SER A 227 46.33 -8.87 -9.03
N THR A 228 47.06 -8.73 -10.15
CA THR A 228 47.83 -9.79 -10.80
C THR A 228 49.00 -10.23 -9.93
N THR A 229 49.61 -11.38 -10.20
CA THR A 229 50.82 -11.82 -9.49
C THR A 229 51.96 -10.79 -9.59
N ALA A 230 52.09 -10.13 -10.75
CA ALA A 230 53.04 -9.05 -10.98
C ALA A 230 52.73 -7.84 -10.08
N GLN A 231 51.48 -7.36 -10.07
CA GLN A 231 51.07 -6.23 -9.23
C GLN A 231 51.26 -6.53 -7.74
N LYS A 232 50.90 -7.72 -7.26
CA LYS A 232 51.14 -8.13 -5.86
C LYS A 232 52.62 -8.11 -5.51
N SER A 233 53.48 -8.50 -6.44
CA SER A 233 54.93 -8.48 -6.24
C SER A 233 55.46 -7.04 -6.20
N ALA A 234 54.97 -6.17 -7.08
CA ALA A 234 55.30 -4.73 -7.07
C ALA A 234 54.83 -4.07 -5.77
N GLN A 235 53.58 -4.26 -5.35
CA GLN A 235 53.04 -3.73 -4.09
C GLN A 235 53.82 -4.22 -2.85
N ARG A 236 54.35 -5.46 -2.88
CA ARG A 236 55.18 -5.99 -1.79
C ARG A 236 56.57 -5.38 -1.73
N ARG A 237 57.12 -4.98 -2.87
CA ARG A 237 58.43 -4.29 -2.96
C ARG A 237 58.28 -2.82 -2.57
N HIS A 238 57.17 -2.20 -2.96
CA HIS A 238 56.82 -0.81 -2.69
C HIS A 238 55.91 -0.68 -1.47
N ARG A 239 56.44 -1.09 -0.31
CA ARG A 239 55.79 -0.91 1.00
C ARG A 239 56.00 0.49 1.56
N GLY A 240 56.28 1.48 0.71
CA GLY A 240 56.77 2.82 1.05
C GLY A 240 56.13 3.49 2.25
N MET A 241 56.76 4.57 2.69
CA MET A 241 56.27 5.31 3.85
C MET A 241 54.87 5.87 3.59
N TRP A 242 54.07 5.87 4.64
CA TRP A 242 52.74 6.46 4.66
C TRP A 242 52.85 7.87 5.19
N THR A 243 52.07 8.77 4.61
CA THR A 243 52.03 10.19 5.00
C THR A 243 50.63 10.54 5.47
N SER A 244 50.55 11.29 6.57
CA SER A 244 49.29 11.85 7.06
C SER A 244 48.84 13.00 6.16
N LEU A 245 47.59 12.93 5.70
CA LEU A 245 46.99 13.97 4.86
C LEU A 245 46.44 15.13 5.72
N PRO A 246 46.62 16.40 5.31
CA PRO A 246 45.99 17.52 6.00
C PRO A 246 44.44 17.43 5.96
N PRO A 247 43.74 18.17 6.84
CA PRO A 247 42.30 18.38 6.69
C PRO A 247 41.97 18.86 5.27
N ASP A 248 40.79 18.50 4.75
CA ASP A 248 40.31 18.91 3.42
C ASP A 248 41.15 18.47 2.21
N SER A 249 42.06 17.52 2.41
CA SER A 249 42.93 16.96 1.36
C SER A 249 42.21 16.44 0.11
N ARG A 250 40.90 16.21 0.15
CA ARG A 250 40.13 15.85 -1.04
C ARG A 250 40.06 16.99 -2.07
N ALA A 251 39.99 18.23 -1.61
CA ALA A 251 39.95 19.41 -2.48
C ALA A 251 41.35 19.88 -2.89
N THR A 252 42.35 19.65 -2.03
CA THR A 252 43.71 20.15 -2.19
C THR A 252 44.73 19.04 -2.46
N TYR A 253 44.30 17.94 -3.06
CA TYR A 253 45.15 16.77 -3.24
C TYR A 253 46.27 17.02 -4.25
N ASP A 254 47.51 16.93 -3.81
CA ASP A 254 48.68 17.05 -4.69
C ASP A 254 49.18 15.67 -5.12
N ALA A 255 48.95 15.34 -6.40
CA ALA A 255 49.41 14.09 -6.99
C ALA A 255 50.93 13.95 -7.04
N ASN A 256 51.69 15.06 -7.04
CA ASN A 256 53.15 15.02 -7.02
C ASN A 256 53.68 14.59 -5.64
N LEU A 257 53.01 15.01 -4.57
CA LEU A 257 53.38 14.65 -3.20
C LEU A 257 52.84 13.28 -2.79
N PHE A 258 51.59 12.98 -3.12
CA PHE A 258 50.87 11.82 -2.59
C PHE A 258 50.63 10.70 -3.60
N GLY A 259 51.04 10.91 -4.85
CA GLY A 259 50.84 9.99 -5.96
C GLY A 259 49.46 10.15 -6.62
N PRO A 260 49.29 9.67 -7.86
CA PRO A 260 48.06 9.84 -8.63
C PRO A 260 46.87 9.09 -8.02
N ILE A 261 45.66 9.60 -8.29
CA ILE A 261 44.39 8.97 -7.95
C ILE A 261 43.61 8.69 -9.24
N PRO A 262 42.75 7.65 -9.27
CA PRO A 262 42.02 7.30 -10.49
C PRO A 262 40.90 8.30 -10.73
N ASP A 263 40.59 8.56 -12.00
CA ASP A 263 39.35 9.22 -12.37
C ASP A 263 38.16 8.24 -12.38
N GLU A 264 36.96 8.78 -12.57
CA GLU A 264 35.72 8.00 -12.51
C GLU A 264 35.66 6.93 -13.62
N ALA A 265 36.20 7.24 -14.80
CA ALA A 265 36.26 6.32 -15.94
C ALA A 265 37.20 5.13 -15.66
N THR A 266 38.38 5.40 -15.10
CA THR A 266 39.34 4.37 -14.68
C THR A 266 38.71 3.47 -13.62
N LEU A 267 38.01 4.04 -12.63
CA LEU A 267 37.32 3.25 -11.61
C LEU A 267 36.21 2.37 -12.18
N GLU A 268 35.47 2.87 -13.18
CA GLU A 268 34.41 2.12 -13.83
C GLU A 268 34.97 0.93 -14.61
N GLN A 269 36.02 1.16 -15.40
CA GLN A 269 36.73 0.10 -16.11
C GLN A 269 37.33 -0.92 -15.13
N ALA A 270 37.98 -0.45 -14.07
CA ALA A 270 38.58 -1.31 -13.05
C ALA A 270 37.55 -2.10 -12.24
N SER A 271 36.27 -1.73 -12.28
CA SER A 271 35.18 -2.49 -11.67
C SER A 271 34.86 -3.76 -12.47
N VAL A 272 35.06 -3.71 -13.80
CA VAL A 272 34.77 -4.81 -14.72
C VAL A 272 35.68 -6.00 -14.42
N GLY A 273 35.10 -7.18 -14.25
CA GLY A 273 35.84 -8.42 -13.99
C GLY A 273 36.34 -8.60 -12.55
N ARG A 274 36.08 -7.66 -11.62
CA ARG A 274 36.34 -7.88 -10.20
C ARG A 274 35.43 -8.98 -9.66
N LYS A 275 36.04 -10.02 -9.06
CA LYS A 275 35.26 -11.05 -8.35
C LYS A 275 34.54 -10.40 -7.16
N ILE A 276 33.22 -10.36 -7.24
CA ILE A 276 32.38 -9.87 -6.15
C ILE A 276 32.40 -10.92 -5.04
N GLY A 277 33.04 -10.59 -3.92
CA GLY A 277 33.01 -11.44 -2.75
C GLY A 277 31.59 -11.53 -2.19
N ARG A 278 30.90 -12.67 -2.38
CA ARG A 278 29.66 -12.93 -1.66
C ARG A 278 30.03 -13.04 -0.18
N ARG A 279 29.62 -12.08 0.66
CA ARG A 279 29.51 -12.36 2.10
C ARG A 279 28.55 -13.54 2.18
N GLY A 280 29.00 -14.67 2.71
CA GLY A 280 28.11 -15.75 3.13
C GLY A 280 27.20 -15.22 4.24
N SER A 281 26.16 -14.48 3.88
CA SER A 281 24.94 -14.47 4.66
C SER A 281 24.34 -15.85 4.45
N GLY A 282 24.33 -16.69 5.47
CA GLY A 282 23.53 -17.92 5.46
C GLY A 282 22.10 -17.55 5.07
N GLY A 283 21.74 -17.89 3.84
CA GLY A 283 20.56 -17.36 3.16
C GLY A 283 20.78 -17.40 1.66
N ILE A 284 20.49 -18.55 1.06
CA ILE A 284 20.40 -18.74 -0.38
C ILE A 284 19.44 -17.65 -0.92
N ARG A 285 20.00 -16.67 -1.63
CA ARG A 285 19.25 -15.88 -2.61
C ARG A 285 19.85 -16.19 -3.97
N ASN A 286 19.07 -16.93 -4.76
CA ASN A 286 19.27 -17.10 -6.18
C ASN A 286 18.92 -15.78 -6.87
N ASP A 287 19.83 -14.83 -6.84
CA ASP A 287 19.78 -13.71 -7.78
C ASP A 287 20.64 -14.12 -8.97
N THR A 288 19.99 -14.82 -9.89
CA THR A 288 20.45 -15.02 -11.25
C THR A 288 20.43 -13.65 -11.91
N ASN A 289 21.61 -13.07 -12.13
CA ASN A 289 21.75 -11.93 -13.04
C ASN A 289 21.38 -12.41 -14.45
N VAL A 290 20.11 -12.27 -14.81
CA VAL A 290 19.72 -12.23 -16.22
C VAL A 290 19.90 -10.78 -16.64
N ILE A 291 21.03 -10.51 -17.29
CA ILE A 291 21.16 -9.34 -18.15
C ILE A 291 20.26 -9.64 -19.35
N VAL A 292 19.05 -9.09 -19.34
CA VAL A 292 18.25 -8.97 -20.55
C VAL A 292 18.82 -7.78 -21.30
N SER A 293 19.60 -8.06 -22.34
CA SER A 293 19.84 -7.09 -23.39
C SER A 293 18.52 -6.85 -24.10
N GLU A 294 17.92 -5.68 -23.93
CA GLU A 294 16.86 -5.23 -24.81
C GLU A 294 17.45 -4.79 -26.16
N VAL A 295 16.71 -5.17 -27.19
CA VAL A 295 16.82 -5.00 -28.66
C VAL A 295 17.55 -3.75 -29.12
#